data_AF-A0A2D8NLV7-F1
#
_entry.id   AF-A0A2D8NLV7-F1
#
_cell.length_a   1.000
_cell.length_b   1.000
_cell.length_c   1.000
_cell.angle_alpha   90.00
_cell.angle_beta   90.00
_cell.angle_gamma   90.00
#
_symmetry.space_group_name_H-M   'P 1'
#
loop_
_entity.id
_entity.type
_entity.pdbx_description
1 polymer ?
#
loop_
_entity_poly.entity_id
_entity_poly.type
_entity_poly.pdbx_seq_one_letter_code
_entity_poly.pdbx_strand_id
1 'polypeptide(L)'
;MAALTLESLFEIYAQEGQQDYIGEPVSQLEHMQQAAWLARRAGASDALVLGAFFHDIGHLAAPEGAPRMDHLGVLEHERLGADLLRACGLGGEVAELVELHVQAKRYLCFARPGYAERLSEATIDVGAIIDYATSFGTLVLTRAYADWSSPVNAEYQTQLVARAVDLVQLFPAAAYGKNGADIRLAVDTVEDMFRLEDLTHVVIVAGDSDYVPLAQRCKRLGRYVVGVGVSGSTAKSLAAACDTFDAYDTLPGVTAPSADTTGTRKSRGRKKTVDPGADLLERALRLENDKEAAEWQHASAVKSLIKRLDPSFSEKTLGHKSFTDFVKAHPKVAEMDESGNIVLIRLAADG
;
A
#
# COMPACT_ATOMS: atom_id res chain seq x y z
N MET A 1 24.93 -40.63 5.98
CA MET A 1 24.03 -39.53 5.60
C MET A 1 24.64 -38.87 4.38
N ALA A 2 23.86 -38.61 3.34
CA ALA A 2 24.35 -37.84 2.19
C ALA A 2 24.81 -36.46 2.68
N ALA A 3 25.93 -35.95 2.17
CA ALA A 3 26.34 -34.57 2.47
C ALA A 3 25.30 -33.63 1.86
N LEU A 4 24.83 -32.66 2.64
CA LEU A 4 23.99 -31.56 2.14
C LEU A 4 24.77 -30.81 1.07
N THR A 5 24.18 -30.60 -0.11
CA THR A 5 24.83 -29.93 -1.24
C THR A 5 24.14 -28.60 -1.56
N LEU A 6 24.77 -27.79 -2.41
CA LEU A 6 24.14 -26.63 -3.03
C LEU A 6 22.83 -26.99 -3.76
N GLU A 7 22.77 -28.16 -4.40
CA GLU A 7 21.54 -28.64 -5.06
C GLU A 7 20.42 -28.86 -4.05
N SER A 8 20.74 -29.41 -2.86
CA SER A 8 19.77 -29.56 -1.77
C SER A 8 19.16 -28.23 -1.30
N LEU A 9 19.91 -27.12 -1.36
CA LEU A 9 19.35 -25.80 -1.04
C LEU A 9 18.29 -25.38 -2.05
N PHE A 10 18.55 -25.58 -3.35
CA PHE A 10 17.59 -25.22 -4.39
C PHE A 10 16.37 -26.13 -4.40
N GLU A 11 16.50 -27.39 -3.96
CA GLU A 11 15.35 -28.27 -3.74
C GLU A 11 14.42 -27.74 -2.64
N ILE A 12 14.97 -27.18 -1.55
CA ILE A 12 14.16 -26.53 -0.50
C ILE A 12 13.37 -25.35 -1.07
N TYR A 13 13.99 -24.50 -1.90
CA TYR A 13 13.27 -23.42 -2.57
C TYR A 13 12.21 -23.92 -3.56
N ALA A 14 12.47 -25.01 -4.27
CA ALA A 14 11.51 -25.59 -5.21
C ALA A 14 10.27 -26.15 -4.49
N GLN A 15 10.45 -26.70 -3.28
CA GLN A 15 9.37 -27.29 -2.49
C GLN A 15 8.61 -26.22 -1.69
N GLU A 16 9.35 -25.37 -0.97
CA GLU A 16 8.80 -24.50 0.07
C GLU A 16 8.82 -23.02 -0.32
N GLY A 17 9.63 -22.62 -1.31
CA GLY A 17 9.88 -21.20 -1.62
C GLY A 17 8.66 -20.42 -2.14
N GLN A 18 7.63 -21.11 -2.62
CA GLN A 18 6.36 -20.51 -3.05
C GLN A 18 5.38 -20.26 -1.89
N GLN A 19 5.78 -20.56 -0.64
CA GLN A 19 4.98 -20.27 0.54
C GLN A 19 4.95 -18.77 0.85
N ASP A 20 3.93 -18.38 1.61
CA ASP A 20 3.74 -17.01 2.06
C ASP A 20 4.92 -16.54 2.92
N TYR A 21 5.33 -15.29 2.72
CA TYR A 21 6.33 -14.65 3.55
C TYR A 21 5.63 -13.83 4.65
N ILE A 22 5.23 -14.52 5.73
CA ILE A 22 4.84 -13.92 7.02
C ILE A 22 3.82 -12.77 6.85
N GLY A 23 2.80 -12.95 6.02
CA GLY A 23 1.73 -11.98 5.81
C GLY A 23 2.07 -10.80 4.88
N GLU A 24 3.21 -10.82 4.19
CA GLU A 24 3.53 -9.89 3.10
C GLU A 24 3.04 -10.43 1.74
N PRO A 25 2.64 -9.57 0.78
CA PRO A 25 2.11 -10.00 -0.52
C PRO A 25 3.21 -10.47 -1.49
N VAL A 26 4.15 -11.27 -1.00
CA VAL A 26 5.27 -11.87 -1.75
C VAL A 26 5.53 -13.28 -1.22
N SER A 27 5.93 -14.20 -2.10
CA SER A 27 6.44 -15.50 -1.64
C SER A 27 7.81 -15.36 -0.97
N GLN A 28 8.19 -16.34 -0.14
CA GLN A 28 9.51 -16.36 0.50
C GLN A 28 10.64 -16.29 -0.53
N LEU A 29 10.49 -16.99 -1.66
CA LEU A 29 11.45 -16.94 -2.76
C LEU A 29 11.50 -15.56 -3.42
N GLU A 30 10.35 -14.94 -3.70
CA GLU A 30 10.31 -13.61 -4.33
C GLU A 30 10.94 -12.54 -3.45
N HIS A 31 10.64 -12.52 -2.15
CA HIS A 31 11.28 -11.62 -1.18
C HIS A 31 12.80 -11.74 -1.22
N MET A 32 13.32 -12.97 -1.11
CA MET A 32 14.75 -13.25 -1.16
C MET A 32 15.38 -12.89 -2.52
N GLN A 33 14.68 -13.12 -3.64
CA GLN A 33 15.11 -12.71 -4.98
C GLN A 33 15.16 -11.19 -5.14
N GLN A 34 14.16 -10.47 -4.64
CA GLN A 34 14.11 -9.01 -4.68
C GLN A 34 15.24 -8.39 -3.87
N ALA A 35 15.50 -8.90 -2.65
CA ALA A 35 16.61 -8.45 -1.81
C ALA A 35 17.97 -8.63 -2.52
N ALA A 36 18.20 -9.81 -3.11
CA ALA A 36 19.41 -10.10 -3.87
C ALA A 36 19.54 -9.22 -5.12
N TRP A 37 18.44 -9.00 -5.85
CA TRP A 37 18.42 -8.14 -7.03
C TRP A 37 18.76 -6.70 -6.69
N LEU A 38 18.21 -6.15 -5.59
CA LEU A 38 18.52 -4.81 -5.10
C LEU A 38 19.99 -4.69 -4.71
N ALA A 39 20.53 -5.66 -3.97
CA ALA A 39 21.95 -5.70 -3.61
C ALA A 39 22.85 -5.68 -4.86
N ARG A 40 22.53 -6.50 -5.86
CA ARG A 40 23.27 -6.55 -7.12
C ARG A 40 23.22 -5.23 -7.88
N ARG A 41 22.04 -4.61 -7.96
CA ARG A 41 21.84 -3.31 -8.62
C ARG A 41 22.60 -2.18 -7.92
N ALA A 42 22.78 -2.27 -6.61
CA ALA A 42 23.59 -1.34 -5.83
C ALA A 42 25.11 -1.56 -5.96
N GLY A 43 25.57 -2.55 -6.72
CA GLY A 43 26.98 -2.87 -6.88
C GLY A 43 27.60 -3.55 -5.64
N ALA A 44 26.79 -4.25 -4.85
CA ALA A 44 27.25 -5.00 -3.69
C ALA A 44 28.22 -6.15 -4.06
N SER A 45 28.98 -6.63 -3.08
CA SER A 45 29.80 -7.84 -3.23
C SER A 45 28.93 -9.07 -3.48
N ASP A 46 29.49 -10.07 -4.17
CA ASP A 46 28.80 -11.34 -4.40
C ASP A 46 28.38 -12.00 -3.07
N ALA A 47 29.19 -11.86 -2.02
CA ALA A 47 28.86 -12.36 -0.69
C ALA A 47 27.60 -11.68 -0.11
N LEU A 48 27.43 -10.37 -0.30
CA LEU A 48 26.25 -9.65 0.15
C LEU A 48 25.01 -9.94 -0.71
N VAL A 49 25.19 -10.14 -2.03
CA VAL A 49 24.10 -10.57 -2.91
C VAL A 49 23.60 -11.96 -2.51
N LEU A 50 24.52 -12.90 -2.27
CA LEU A 50 24.17 -14.25 -1.81
C LEU A 50 23.61 -14.23 -0.38
N GLY A 51 24.17 -13.43 0.52
CA GLY A 51 23.66 -13.24 1.87
C GLY A 51 22.22 -12.72 1.86
N ALA A 52 21.92 -11.73 1.03
CA ALA A 52 20.56 -11.21 0.84
C ALA A 52 19.60 -12.28 0.27
N PHE A 53 20.08 -13.10 -0.67
CA PHE A 53 19.28 -14.20 -1.22
C PHE A 53 18.97 -15.29 -0.19
N PHE A 54 19.90 -15.61 0.72
CA PHE A 54 19.73 -16.73 1.64
C PHE A 54 19.28 -16.32 3.05
N HIS A 55 19.10 -15.03 3.36
CA HIS A 55 18.94 -14.57 4.74
C HIS A 55 17.78 -15.21 5.51
N ASP A 56 16.68 -15.54 4.82
CA ASP A 56 15.50 -16.16 5.41
C ASP A 56 15.35 -17.65 5.11
N ILE A 57 16.39 -18.31 4.55
CA ILE A 57 16.32 -19.74 4.21
C ILE A 57 16.02 -20.63 5.44
N GLY A 58 16.36 -20.17 6.64
CA GLY A 58 16.03 -20.86 7.88
C GLY A 58 14.52 -21.00 8.14
N HIS A 59 13.68 -20.16 7.53
CA HIS A 59 12.23 -20.34 7.57
C HIS A 59 11.76 -21.53 6.73
N LEU A 60 12.43 -21.79 5.60
CA LEU A 60 12.13 -22.90 4.69
C LEU A 60 12.71 -24.24 5.17
N ALA A 61 13.89 -24.19 5.80
CA ALA A 61 14.64 -25.38 6.18
C ALA A 61 14.43 -25.82 7.64
N ALA A 62 13.52 -25.17 8.36
CA ALA A 62 13.27 -25.50 9.76
C ALA A 62 12.73 -26.93 9.91
N PRO A 63 13.24 -27.72 10.88
CA PRO A 63 12.73 -29.05 11.12
C PRO A 63 11.27 -29.01 11.57
N GLU A 64 10.52 -30.07 11.26
CA GLU A 64 9.12 -30.21 11.65
C GLU A 64 8.98 -30.11 13.19
N GLY A 65 8.16 -29.18 13.66
CA GLY A 65 7.99 -28.89 15.09
C GLY A 65 9.01 -27.90 15.68
N ALA A 66 9.83 -27.22 14.87
CA ALA A 66 10.68 -26.14 15.34
C ALA A 66 9.86 -25.06 16.08
N PRO A 67 10.40 -24.48 17.18
CA PRO A 67 9.72 -23.42 17.91
C PRO A 67 9.45 -22.22 16.99
N ARG A 68 8.24 -21.68 17.06
CA ARG A 68 7.79 -20.54 16.27
C ARG A 68 7.48 -19.34 17.16
N MET A 69 7.73 -18.14 16.67
CA MET A 69 7.32 -16.90 17.34
C MET A 69 5.92 -16.52 16.91
N ASP A 70 4.90 -17.13 17.51
CA ASP A 70 3.49 -16.91 17.16
C ASP A 70 3.25 -16.95 15.64
N HIS A 71 2.92 -15.80 15.02
CA HIS A 71 2.68 -15.61 13.59
C HIS A 71 3.89 -15.08 12.81
N LEU A 72 5.01 -14.80 13.47
CA LEU A 72 6.22 -14.14 12.93
C LEU A 72 7.28 -15.13 12.42
N GLY A 73 6.90 -16.39 12.18
CA GLY A 73 7.79 -17.40 11.61
C GLY A 73 8.60 -18.22 12.63
N VAL A 74 9.66 -18.84 12.14
CA VAL A 74 10.54 -19.76 12.91
C VAL A 74 11.46 -18.98 13.85
N LEU A 75 11.52 -19.40 15.11
CA LEU A 75 12.42 -18.82 16.10
C LEU A 75 13.89 -19.13 15.71
N GLU A 76 14.76 -18.13 15.78
CA GLU A 76 16.19 -18.24 15.41
C GLU A 76 16.44 -18.72 13.96
N HIS A 77 15.55 -18.38 13.02
CA HIS A 77 15.71 -18.71 11.60
C HIS A 77 17.03 -18.20 11.01
N GLU A 78 17.55 -17.08 11.50
CA GLU A 78 18.85 -16.54 11.11
C GLU A 78 19.99 -17.53 11.40
N ARG A 79 19.91 -18.24 12.52
CA ARG A 79 20.91 -19.21 12.94
C ARG A 79 20.73 -20.53 12.20
N LEU A 80 19.49 -21.00 12.06
CA LEU A 80 19.16 -22.20 11.29
C LEU A 80 19.62 -22.08 9.83
N GLY A 81 19.38 -20.92 9.21
CA GLY A 81 19.82 -20.64 7.86
C GLY A 81 21.35 -20.62 7.74
N ALA A 82 22.04 -19.95 8.66
CA ALA A 82 23.50 -19.91 8.66
C ALA A 82 24.13 -21.30 8.83
N ASP A 83 23.59 -22.12 9.74
CA ASP A 83 24.08 -23.48 10.00
C ASP A 83 23.86 -24.40 8.78
N LEU A 84 22.73 -24.25 8.09
CA LEU A 84 22.45 -24.94 6.83
C LEU A 84 23.46 -24.55 5.74
N LEU A 85 23.70 -23.25 5.55
CA LEU A 85 24.65 -22.77 4.54
C LEU A 85 26.07 -23.30 4.80
N ARG A 86 26.49 -23.31 6.07
CA ARG A 86 27.76 -23.92 6.49
C ARG A 86 27.81 -25.41 6.15
N ALA A 87 26.74 -26.14 6.42
CA ALA A 87 26.64 -27.57 6.12
C ALA A 87 26.71 -27.86 4.61
N CYS A 88 26.20 -26.96 3.77
CA CYS A 88 26.23 -27.07 2.30
C CYS A 88 27.53 -26.58 1.66
N GLY A 89 28.51 -26.12 2.44
CA GLY A 89 29.78 -25.59 1.94
C GLY A 89 29.75 -24.11 1.52
N LEU A 90 28.65 -23.40 1.75
CA LEU A 90 28.52 -21.94 1.64
C LEU A 90 28.86 -21.24 2.97
N GLY A 91 29.99 -21.60 3.57
CA GLY A 91 30.50 -20.97 4.78
C GLY A 91 31.18 -19.62 4.52
N GLY A 92 31.62 -18.95 5.60
CA GLY A 92 32.33 -17.66 5.53
C GLY A 92 31.39 -16.46 5.61
N GLU A 93 31.68 -15.40 4.85
CA GLU A 93 30.96 -14.12 4.89
C GLU A 93 29.46 -14.27 4.61
N VAL A 94 29.05 -15.16 3.70
CA VAL A 94 27.64 -15.40 3.37
C VAL A 94 26.86 -15.91 4.59
N ALA A 95 27.36 -16.95 5.26
CA ALA A 95 26.70 -17.49 6.45
C ALA A 95 26.70 -16.51 7.63
N GLU A 96 27.75 -15.70 7.78
CA GLU A 96 27.82 -14.64 8.80
C GLU A 96 26.79 -13.53 8.55
N LEU A 97 26.62 -13.11 7.30
CA LEU A 97 25.59 -12.13 6.91
C LEU A 97 24.19 -12.65 7.21
N VAL A 98 23.92 -13.93 6.91
CA VAL A 98 22.64 -14.58 7.23
C VAL A 98 22.44 -14.65 8.75
N GLU A 99 23.44 -15.05 9.53
CA GLU A 99 23.29 -15.16 11.00
C GLU A 99 23.03 -13.80 11.67
N LEU A 100 23.67 -12.74 11.17
CA LEU A 100 23.63 -11.43 11.80
C LEU A 100 22.48 -10.54 11.32
N HIS A 101 21.68 -10.94 10.33
CA HIS A 101 20.73 -10.02 9.69
C HIS A 101 19.66 -9.49 10.66
N VAL A 102 19.17 -10.32 11.60
CA VAL A 102 18.23 -9.88 12.66
C VAL A 102 18.90 -8.89 13.61
N GLN A 103 20.14 -9.17 14.03
CA GLN A 103 20.90 -8.28 14.91
C GLN A 103 21.26 -6.97 14.21
N ALA A 104 21.53 -7.00 12.90
CA ALA A 104 21.75 -5.82 12.09
C ALA A 104 20.50 -4.93 12.08
N LYS A 105 19.30 -5.51 11.91
CA LYS A 105 18.03 -4.77 12.01
C LYS A 105 17.84 -4.15 13.40
N ARG A 106 18.07 -4.91 14.48
CA ARG A 106 18.00 -4.40 15.87
C ARG A 106 19.01 -3.28 16.14
N TYR A 107 20.24 -3.45 15.66
CA TYR A 107 21.27 -2.44 15.76
C TYR A 107 20.89 -1.17 15.01
N LEU A 108 20.31 -1.27 13.81
CA LEU A 108 19.85 -0.11 13.06
C LEU A 108 18.71 0.63 13.77
N CYS A 109 17.75 -0.09 14.36
CA CYS A 109 16.70 0.52 15.19
C CYS A 109 17.29 1.28 16.39
N PHE A 110 18.35 0.75 17.02
CA PHE A 110 19.02 1.40 18.15
C PHE A 110 19.91 2.57 17.71
N ALA A 111 20.74 2.37 16.69
CA ALA A 111 21.80 3.28 16.28
C ALA A 111 21.30 4.44 15.40
N ARG A 112 20.15 4.29 14.75
CA ARG A 112 19.54 5.30 13.87
C ARG A 112 18.17 5.71 14.40
N PRO A 113 18.06 6.85 15.11
CA PRO A 113 16.77 7.44 15.47
C PRO A 113 15.91 7.65 14.22
N GLY A 114 14.63 7.25 14.23
CA GLY A 114 13.77 7.30 13.05
C GLY A 114 13.79 6.03 12.19
N TYR A 115 14.64 5.03 12.48
CA TYR A 115 14.68 3.79 11.70
C TYR A 115 13.50 2.86 12.04
N ALA A 116 13.16 2.72 13.33
CA ALA A 116 12.00 1.96 13.76
C ALA A 116 10.68 2.60 13.27
N GLU A 117 10.62 3.94 13.27
CA GLU A 117 9.47 4.69 12.78
C GLU A 117 9.29 4.54 11.26
N ARG A 118 10.38 4.45 10.49
CA ARG A 118 10.31 4.17 9.04
C ARG A 118 9.85 2.76 8.69
N LEU A 119 10.08 1.78 9.56
CA LEU A 119 9.49 0.45 9.44
C LEU A 119 7.96 0.51 9.65
N SER A 120 7.46 1.44 10.48
CA SER A 120 6.02 1.70 10.65
C SER A 120 5.43 2.68 9.61
N GLU A 121 6.23 3.49 8.92
CA GLU A 121 5.76 4.40 7.84
C GLU A 121 5.39 3.65 6.54
N ALA A 122 5.55 2.32 6.48
CA ALA A 122 5.09 1.49 5.37
C ALA A 122 3.57 1.24 5.37
N THR A 123 2.84 1.73 6.38
CA THR A 123 1.37 1.62 6.45
C THR A 123 0.70 2.47 5.36
N ILE A 124 -0.19 1.85 4.59
CA ILE A 124 -1.00 2.54 3.57
C ILE A 124 -2.03 3.47 4.24
N ASP A 125 -2.16 4.69 3.73
CA ASP A 125 -3.23 5.63 4.03
C ASP A 125 -4.47 5.24 3.21
N VAL A 126 -5.35 4.47 3.83
CA VAL A 126 -6.63 4.04 3.23
C VAL A 126 -7.54 5.23 2.97
N GLY A 127 -7.40 6.30 3.76
CA GLY A 127 -8.13 7.55 3.60
C GLY A 127 -7.88 8.20 2.24
N ALA A 128 -6.62 8.28 1.81
CA ALA A 128 -6.25 8.84 0.51
C ALA A 128 -6.86 8.05 -0.68
N ILE A 129 -6.93 6.72 -0.55
CA ILE A 129 -7.54 5.87 -1.58
C ILE A 129 -9.05 6.12 -1.70
N ILE A 130 -9.74 6.26 -0.56
CA ILE A 130 -11.19 6.49 -0.54
C ILE A 130 -11.54 7.87 -1.09
N ASP A 131 -10.73 8.88 -0.79
CA ASP A 131 -10.86 10.22 -1.37
C ASP A 131 -10.72 10.20 -2.88
N TYR A 132 -9.66 9.55 -3.36
CA TYR A 132 -9.42 9.40 -4.78
C TYR A 132 -10.59 8.69 -5.47
N ALA A 133 -11.11 7.60 -4.88
CA ALA A 133 -12.30 6.92 -5.38
C ALA A 133 -13.55 7.83 -5.41
N THR A 134 -13.69 8.74 -4.44
CA THR A 134 -14.80 9.70 -4.34
C THR A 134 -14.79 10.75 -5.45
N SER A 135 -13.64 10.99 -6.11
CA SER A 135 -13.56 11.87 -7.28
C SER A 135 -14.37 11.35 -8.48
N PHE A 136 -14.53 10.02 -8.59
CA PHE A 136 -15.29 9.37 -9.68
C PHE A 136 -16.80 9.39 -9.47
N GLY A 137 -17.27 9.59 -8.22
CA GLY A 137 -18.70 9.60 -7.93
C GLY A 137 -19.03 9.30 -6.47
N THR A 138 -20.30 9.02 -6.22
CA THR A 138 -20.77 8.59 -4.90
C THR A 138 -20.36 7.14 -4.66
N LEU A 139 -19.69 6.88 -3.53
CA LEU A 139 -19.36 5.52 -3.11
C LEU A 139 -20.62 4.82 -2.58
N VAL A 140 -21.06 3.78 -3.28
CA VAL A 140 -22.26 3.00 -2.91
C VAL A 140 -21.88 1.74 -2.13
N LEU A 141 -20.76 1.11 -2.49
CA LEU A 141 -20.23 -0.07 -1.83
C LEU A 141 -18.74 0.12 -1.57
N THR A 142 -18.31 -0.17 -0.35
CA THR A 142 -16.92 -0.09 0.09
C THR A 142 -16.63 -1.31 0.93
N ARG A 143 -15.82 -2.25 0.42
CA ARG A 143 -15.46 -3.48 1.14
C ARG A 143 -13.96 -3.71 1.13
N ALA A 144 -13.44 -4.21 2.25
CA ALA A 144 -12.08 -4.73 2.35
C ALA A 144 -12.14 -6.21 2.71
N TYR A 145 -11.28 -7.03 2.09
CA TYR A 145 -11.28 -8.48 2.20
C TYR A 145 -9.96 -8.93 2.81
N ALA A 146 -9.99 -9.48 4.02
CA ALA A 146 -8.79 -9.99 4.68
C ALA A 146 -9.15 -10.96 5.81
N ASP A 147 -8.12 -11.62 6.35
CA ASP A 147 -8.21 -12.16 7.71
C ASP A 147 -7.93 -11.02 8.72
N TRP A 148 -8.99 -10.42 9.26
CA TRP A 148 -8.90 -9.35 10.26
C TRP A 148 -8.51 -9.84 11.65
N SER A 149 -8.39 -11.16 11.86
CA SER A 149 -7.78 -11.70 13.07
C SER A 149 -6.25 -11.64 13.04
N SER A 150 -5.65 -11.47 11.86
CA SER A 150 -4.21 -11.23 11.69
C SER A 150 -3.83 -9.84 12.21
N PRO A 151 -2.82 -9.73 13.09
CA PRO A 151 -2.37 -8.43 13.62
C PRO A 151 -1.99 -7.41 12.55
N VAL A 152 -1.32 -7.85 11.48
CA VAL A 152 -0.90 -6.99 10.35
C VAL A 152 -2.10 -6.32 9.67
N ASN A 153 -3.21 -7.04 9.51
CA ASN A 153 -4.43 -6.50 8.91
C ASN A 153 -5.24 -5.66 9.92
N ALA A 154 -5.23 -6.06 11.19
CA ALA A 154 -5.97 -5.39 12.27
C ALA A 154 -5.51 -3.93 12.47
N GLU A 155 -4.25 -3.60 12.17
CA GLU A 155 -3.73 -2.23 12.20
C GLU A 155 -4.54 -1.26 11.31
N TYR A 156 -5.11 -1.74 10.20
CA TYR A 156 -5.91 -0.93 9.27
C TYR A 156 -7.37 -0.78 9.70
N GLN A 157 -7.85 -1.58 10.66
CA GLN A 157 -9.27 -1.62 11.07
C GLN A 157 -9.79 -0.24 11.46
N THR A 158 -8.99 0.54 12.19
CA THR A 158 -9.40 1.89 12.64
C THR A 158 -9.63 2.83 11.46
N GLN A 159 -8.74 2.84 10.46
CA GLN A 159 -8.89 3.70 9.27
C GLN A 159 -10.12 3.28 8.44
N LEU A 160 -10.29 1.97 8.23
CA LEU A 160 -11.37 1.40 7.43
C LEU A 160 -12.75 1.66 8.06
N VAL A 161 -12.89 1.41 9.36
CA VAL A 161 -14.15 1.65 10.10
C VAL A 161 -14.49 3.14 10.13
N ALA A 162 -13.51 4.01 10.33
CA ALA A 162 -13.72 5.46 10.32
C ALA A 162 -14.24 5.98 8.97
N ARG A 163 -14.02 5.25 7.88
CA ARG A 163 -14.50 5.57 6.52
C ARG A 163 -15.67 4.69 6.06
N ALA A 164 -16.33 4.00 7.00
CA ALA A 164 -17.48 3.13 6.73
C ALA A 164 -17.22 2.04 5.68
N VAL A 165 -16.01 1.47 5.68
CA VAL A 165 -15.67 0.31 4.85
C VAL A 165 -16.15 -0.97 5.54
N ASP A 166 -16.91 -1.79 4.80
CA ASP A 166 -17.33 -3.11 5.27
C ASP A 166 -16.14 -4.07 5.30
N LEU A 167 -15.85 -4.61 6.48
CA LEU A 167 -14.78 -5.56 6.69
C LEU A 167 -15.28 -6.99 6.45
N VAL A 168 -14.97 -7.57 5.30
CA VAL A 168 -15.30 -8.95 4.97
C VAL A 168 -14.24 -9.85 5.57
N GLN A 169 -14.59 -10.55 6.65
CA GLN A 169 -13.70 -11.51 7.30
C GLN A 169 -13.57 -12.79 6.48
N LEU A 170 -12.33 -13.21 6.29
CA LEU A 170 -11.97 -14.47 5.67
C LEU A 170 -11.11 -15.27 6.63
N PHE A 171 -11.52 -16.50 6.92
CA PHE A 171 -10.67 -17.43 7.65
C PHE A 171 -9.91 -18.28 6.65
N PRO A 172 -8.60 -18.54 6.86
CA PRO A 172 -7.85 -19.47 6.02
C PRO A 172 -8.52 -20.84 6.02
N ALA A 173 -9.22 -21.17 4.92
CA ALA A 173 -9.86 -22.46 4.75
C ALA A 173 -8.79 -23.47 4.28
N ALA A 174 -8.08 -24.03 5.26
CA ALA A 174 -6.95 -24.98 5.11
C ALA A 174 -5.61 -24.38 4.64
N ALA A 175 -4.52 -25.07 5.00
CA ALA A 175 -3.12 -24.71 4.77
C ALA A 175 -2.71 -24.45 3.29
N TYR A 176 -3.64 -24.61 2.35
CA TYR A 176 -3.43 -24.46 0.90
C TYR A 176 -4.38 -23.44 0.23
N GLY A 177 -5.25 -22.76 0.98
CA GLY A 177 -6.27 -21.84 0.44
C GLY A 177 -5.75 -20.42 0.18
N LYS A 178 -4.82 -20.24 -0.77
CA LYS A 178 -4.12 -18.96 -1.01
C LYS A 178 -4.97 -17.86 -1.68
N ASN A 179 -6.09 -18.18 -2.34
CA ASN A 179 -6.84 -17.21 -3.15
C ASN A 179 -8.26 -16.94 -2.62
N GLY A 180 -8.53 -17.25 -1.33
CA GLY A 180 -9.87 -17.12 -0.76
C GLY A 180 -10.38 -15.67 -0.80
N ALA A 181 -9.50 -14.71 -0.55
CA ALA A 181 -9.82 -13.29 -0.64
C ALA A 181 -10.11 -12.85 -2.08
N ASP A 182 -9.23 -13.20 -3.02
CA ASP A 182 -9.36 -12.79 -4.41
C ASP A 182 -10.64 -13.38 -5.04
N ILE A 183 -10.91 -14.66 -4.77
CA ILE A 183 -12.13 -15.33 -5.23
C ILE A 183 -13.36 -14.64 -4.63
N ARG A 184 -13.37 -14.40 -3.31
CA ARG A 184 -14.53 -13.79 -2.66
C ARG A 184 -14.78 -12.38 -3.17
N LEU A 185 -13.72 -11.57 -3.30
CA LEU A 185 -13.77 -10.22 -3.85
C LEU A 185 -14.33 -10.24 -5.28
N ALA A 186 -13.83 -11.13 -6.14
CA ALA A 186 -14.28 -11.23 -7.52
C ALA A 186 -15.75 -11.67 -7.63
N VAL A 187 -16.18 -12.63 -6.80
CA VAL A 187 -17.57 -13.09 -6.76
C VAL A 187 -18.50 -11.97 -6.30
N ASP A 188 -18.19 -11.32 -5.16
CA ASP A 188 -19.02 -10.25 -4.60
C ASP A 188 -19.11 -9.07 -5.59
N THR A 189 -17.99 -8.68 -6.22
CA THR A 189 -17.97 -7.60 -7.23
C THR A 189 -18.86 -7.91 -8.42
N VAL A 190 -18.77 -9.13 -8.98
CA VAL A 190 -19.61 -9.53 -10.11
C VAL A 190 -21.07 -9.60 -9.70
N GLU A 191 -21.38 -10.16 -8.53
CA GLU A 191 -22.75 -10.23 -8.02
C GLU A 191 -23.37 -8.85 -7.84
N ASP A 192 -22.65 -7.90 -7.25
CA ASP A 192 -23.12 -6.54 -7.04
C ASP A 192 -23.40 -5.81 -8.34
N MET A 193 -22.55 -5.98 -9.37
CA MET A 193 -22.79 -5.40 -10.70
C MET A 193 -24.10 -5.91 -11.32
N PHE A 194 -24.50 -7.14 -11.04
CA PHE A 194 -25.77 -7.69 -11.52
C PHE A 194 -26.97 -7.27 -10.67
N ARG A 195 -26.77 -7.00 -9.38
CA ARG A 195 -27.84 -6.56 -8.46
C ARG A 195 -28.10 -5.06 -8.53
N LEU A 196 -27.07 -4.26 -8.79
CA LEU A 196 -27.10 -2.81 -8.77
C LEU A 196 -26.81 -2.28 -10.18
N GLU A 197 -27.87 -2.02 -10.94
CA GLU A 197 -27.77 -1.52 -12.31
C GLU A 197 -27.07 -0.14 -12.38
N ASP A 198 -27.24 0.68 -11.36
CA ASP A 198 -26.66 2.03 -11.24
C ASP A 198 -25.18 2.04 -10.80
N LEU A 199 -24.58 0.89 -10.53
CA LEU A 199 -23.17 0.79 -10.22
C LEU A 199 -22.37 1.02 -11.50
N THR A 200 -21.88 2.23 -11.74
CA THR A 200 -21.23 2.63 -13.01
C THR A 200 -19.71 2.44 -13.02
N HIS A 201 -19.07 2.50 -11.86
CA HIS A 201 -17.62 2.45 -11.70
C HIS A 201 -17.22 1.33 -10.73
N VAL A 202 -16.10 0.67 -11.00
CA VAL A 202 -15.48 -0.32 -10.11
C VAL A 202 -14.05 0.14 -9.82
N VAL A 203 -13.73 0.37 -8.55
CA VAL A 203 -12.38 0.70 -8.10
C VAL A 203 -11.75 -0.56 -7.51
N ILE A 204 -10.66 -1.04 -8.12
CA ILE A 204 -9.89 -2.20 -7.65
C ILE A 204 -8.61 -1.68 -7.01
N VAL A 205 -8.47 -1.90 -5.71
CA VAL A 205 -7.28 -1.52 -4.94
C VAL A 205 -6.45 -2.79 -4.71
N ALA A 206 -5.57 -3.11 -5.66
CA ALA A 206 -4.74 -4.31 -5.65
C ALA A 206 -3.56 -4.20 -6.63
N GLY A 207 -2.52 -4.99 -6.39
CA GLY A 207 -1.35 -5.10 -7.27
C GLY A 207 -1.30 -6.37 -8.13
N ASP A 208 -2.11 -7.39 -7.82
CA ASP A 208 -1.98 -8.73 -8.39
C ASP A 208 -2.57 -8.84 -9.81
N SER A 209 -1.85 -9.52 -10.70
CA SER A 209 -2.32 -9.89 -12.04
C SER A 209 -3.54 -10.79 -12.05
N ASP A 210 -3.84 -11.51 -10.96
CA ASP A 210 -5.03 -12.36 -10.83
C ASP A 210 -6.35 -11.57 -10.92
N TYR A 211 -6.31 -10.25 -10.75
CA TYR A 211 -7.48 -9.37 -10.95
C TYR A 211 -7.72 -8.96 -12.41
N VAL A 212 -6.84 -9.30 -13.35
CA VAL A 212 -7.03 -9.00 -14.79
C VAL A 212 -8.35 -9.53 -15.34
N PRO A 213 -8.75 -10.80 -15.11
CA PRO A 213 -10.04 -11.31 -15.58
C PRO A 213 -11.23 -10.57 -14.98
N LEU A 214 -11.12 -10.12 -13.72
CA LEU A 214 -12.16 -9.32 -13.06
C LEU A 214 -12.30 -7.95 -13.72
N ALA A 215 -11.19 -7.22 -13.91
CA ALA A 215 -11.18 -5.92 -14.58
C ALA A 215 -11.79 -6.00 -15.98
N GLN A 216 -11.36 -6.99 -16.78
CA GLN A 216 -11.92 -7.24 -18.12
C GLN A 216 -13.42 -7.60 -18.07
N ARG A 217 -13.86 -8.34 -17.04
CA ARG A 217 -15.28 -8.68 -16.87
C ARG A 217 -16.11 -7.44 -16.54
N CYS A 218 -15.64 -6.58 -15.64
CA CYS A 218 -16.30 -5.31 -15.30
C CYS A 218 -16.47 -4.43 -16.54
N LYS A 219 -15.41 -4.29 -17.36
CA LYS A 219 -15.46 -3.53 -18.63
C LYS A 219 -16.45 -4.12 -19.64
N ARG A 220 -16.46 -5.45 -19.81
CA ARG A 220 -17.43 -6.11 -20.69
C ARG A 220 -18.88 -5.93 -20.24
N LEU A 221 -19.11 -5.70 -18.94
CA LEU A 221 -20.41 -5.38 -18.37
C LEU A 221 -20.69 -3.86 -18.37
N GLY A 222 -19.87 -3.07 -19.07
CA GLY A 222 -20.07 -1.63 -19.27
C GLY A 222 -19.68 -0.77 -18.08
N ARG A 223 -18.85 -1.27 -17.15
CA ARG A 223 -18.35 -0.48 -16.01
C ARG A 223 -17.03 0.19 -16.35
N TYR A 224 -16.85 1.40 -15.84
CA TYR A 224 -15.55 2.07 -15.87
C TYR A 224 -14.67 1.53 -14.74
N VAL A 225 -13.48 1.02 -15.07
CA VAL A 225 -12.61 0.34 -14.10
C VAL A 225 -11.42 1.22 -13.76
N VAL A 226 -11.30 1.54 -12.47
CA VAL A 226 -10.18 2.29 -11.88
C VAL A 226 -9.30 1.29 -11.13
N GLY A 227 -8.02 1.21 -11.45
CA GLY A 227 -7.05 0.45 -10.67
C GLY A 227 -6.20 1.36 -9.79
N VAL A 228 -5.93 0.93 -8.56
CA VAL A 228 -4.99 1.58 -7.64
C VAL A 228 -4.05 0.51 -7.09
N GLY A 229 -2.74 0.73 -7.16
CA GLY A 229 -1.75 -0.21 -6.63
C GLY A 229 -0.40 0.43 -6.32
N VAL A 230 0.43 -0.26 -5.54
CA VAL A 230 1.73 0.27 -5.10
C VAL A 230 2.76 0.19 -6.23
N SER A 231 3.58 1.25 -6.37
CA SER A 231 4.64 1.29 -7.39
C SER A 231 5.63 0.14 -7.21
N GLY A 232 5.96 -0.56 -8.28
CA GLY A 232 6.95 -1.64 -8.27
C GLY A 232 6.41 -3.01 -7.81
N SER A 233 5.28 -3.06 -7.12
CA SER A 233 4.58 -4.31 -6.74
C SER A 233 3.39 -4.63 -7.65
N THR A 234 2.90 -3.65 -8.41
CA THR A 234 1.75 -3.84 -9.32
C THR A 234 2.14 -4.47 -10.66
N ALA A 235 1.40 -5.50 -11.07
CA ALA A 235 1.51 -6.10 -12.40
C ALA A 235 1.07 -5.15 -13.53
N LYS A 236 1.94 -4.98 -14.54
CA LYS A 236 1.63 -4.16 -15.75
C LYS A 236 0.40 -4.64 -16.52
N SER A 237 0.11 -5.94 -16.45
CA SER A 237 -1.07 -6.55 -17.07
C SER A 237 -2.38 -6.07 -16.42
N LEU A 238 -2.40 -5.88 -15.10
CA LEU A 238 -3.55 -5.32 -14.39
C LEU A 238 -3.81 -3.88 -14.82
N ALA A 239 -2.76 -3.05 -14.84
CA ALA A 239 -2.87 -1.67 -15.29
C ALA A 239 -3.45 -1.57 -16.72
N ALA A 240 -2.99 -2.43 -17.63
CA ALA A 240 -3.51 -2.48 -19.00
C ALA A 240 -4.96 -2.99 -19.12
N ALA A 241 -5.46 -3.71 -18.10
CA ALA A 241 -6.83 -4.23 -18.08
C ALA A 241 -7.85 -3.20 -17.57
N CYS A 242 -7.42 -2.18 -16.83
CA CYS A 242 -8.28 -1.09 -16.33
C CYS A 242 -8.57 -0.03 -17.41
N ASP A 243 -9.44 0.92 -17.12
CA ASP A 243 -9.62 2.14 -17.94
C ASP A 243 -8.67 3.25 -17.50
N THR A 244 -8.49 3.40 -16.19
CA THR A 244 -7.39 4.18 -15.59
C THR A 244 -6.68 3.34 -14.54
N PHE A 245 -5.39 3.60 -14.35
CA PHE A 245 -4.61 2.98 -13.30
C PHE A 245 -3.64 4.00 -12.71
N ASP A 246 -3.73 4.22 -11.41
CA ASP A 246 -2.89 5.18 -10.69
C ASP A 246 -2.08 4.49 -9.60
N ALA A 247 -0.82 4.92 -9.46
CA ALA A 247 0.02 4.42 -8.40
C ALA A 247 -0.43 5.02 -7.06
N TYR A 248 -0.48 4.21 -6.01
CA TYR A 248 -0.83 4.66 -4.67
C TYR A 248 0.06 5.84 -4.22
N ASP A 249 1.36 5.75 -4.51
CA ASP A 249 2.36 6.76 -4.11
C ASP A 249 2.16 8.11 -4.80
N THR A 250 1.37 8.16 -5.89
CA THR A 250 1.06 9.38 -6.63
C THR A 250 -0.31 9.95 -6.27
N LEU A 251 -1.07 9.29 -5.39
CA LEU A 251 -2.39 9.78 -5.01
C LEU A 251 -2.30 11.07 -4.19
N PRO A 252 -3.21 12.04 -4.40
CA PRO A 252 -3.25 13.27 -3.63
C PRO A 252 -3.35 13.01 -2.11
N GLY A 253 -2.43 13.59 -1.34
CA GLY A 253 -2.38 13.44 0.12
C GLY A 253 -1.45 12.32 0.60
N VAL A 254 -1.00 11.43 -0.27
CA VAL A 254 0.04 10.44 0.05
C VAL A 254 1.40 11.10 -0.05
N THR A 255 2.17 11.07 1.04
CA THR A 255 3.58 11.49 1.01
C THR A 255 4.41 10.26 0.65
N ALA A 256 4.92 10.19 -0.58
CA ALA A 256 5.79 9.10 -0.98
C ALA A 256 6.98 8.99 -0.01
N PRO A 257 7.32 7.79 0.50
CA PRO A 257 8.49 7.63 1.33
C PRO A 257 9.71 8.09 0.53
N SER A 258 10.36 9.16 0.99
CA SER A 258 11.53 9.72 0.34
C SER A 258 12.63 8.65 0.31
N ALA A 259 12.86 8.08 -0.87
CA ALA A 259 14.08 7.38 -1.17
C ALA A 259 15.16 8.44 -1.32
N ASP A 260 15.80 8.84 -0.22
CA ASP A 260 17.01 9.64 -0.35
C ASP A 260 18.17 9.23 0.53
N THR A 261 19.26 9.05 -0.21
CA THR A 261 20.66 8.95 0.15
C THR A 261 21.10 10.01 1.15
N THR A 262 21.87 9.57 2.14
CA THR A 262 22.85 10.36 2.90
C THR A 262 22.45 11.77 3.36
N GLY A 263 22.03 11.86 4.62
CA GLY A 263 22.46 12.87 5.59
C GLY A 263 22.45 14.34 5.16
N THR A 264 21.43 15.08 5.60
CA THR A 264 21.68 16.34 6.31
C THR A 264 20.47 16.71 7.17
N ARG A 265 20.77 16.95 8.44
CA ARG A 265 19.87 17.32 9.52
C ARG A 265 19.23 18.67 9.18
N LYS A 266 17.90 18.74 8.98
CA LYS A 266 17.13 19.99 9.05
C LYS A 266 16.15 19.97 10.21
N SER A 267 16.11 21.11 10.89
CA SER A 267 15.47 21.40 12.17
C SER A 267 13.98 21.09 12.20
N ARG A 268 13.52 20.53 13.32
CA ARG A 268 12.10 20.40 13.70
C ARG A 268 11.40 21.75 13.61
N GLY A 269 10.70 21.97 12.51
CA GLY A 269 9.70 23.02 12.35
C GLY A 269 8.44 22.65 13.13
N ARG A 270 8.00 23.60 13.95
CA ARG A 270 6.80 23.61 14.79
C ARG A 270 5.56 23.14 13.99
N LYS A 271 4.86 22.09 14.46
CA LYS A 271 3.55 21.64 13.93
C LYS A 271 2.64 22.86 13.77
N LYS A 272 2.30 23.22 12.53
CA LYS A 272 1.21 24.18 12.24
C LYS A 272 -0.07 23.58 12.79
N THR A 273 -0.85 24.39 13.50
CA THR A 273 -2.25 24.12 13.79
C THR A 273 -2.99 24.05 12.47
N VAL A 274 -3.29 22.83 12.04
CA VAL A 274 -4.00 22.53 10.80
C VAL A 274 -5.48 22.88 11.02
N ASP A 275 -6.04 23.71 10.14
CA ASP A 275 -7.48 23.93 10.08
C ASP A 275 -8.09 22.77 9.28
N PRO A 276 -8.92 21.90 9.88
CA PRO A 276 -9.51 20.74 9.18
C PRO A 276 -10.29 21.14 7.92
N GLY A 277 -10.89 22.34 7.89
CA GLY A 277 -11.57 22.85 6.71
C GLY A 277 -10.60 23.18 5.57
N ALA A 278 -9.46 23.78 5.89
CA ALA A 278 -8.43 24.15 4.92
C ALA A 278 -7.87 22.91 4.19
N ASP A 279 -7.56 21.85 4.95
CA ASP A 279 -7.05 20.59 4.40
C ASP A 279 -8.08 19.91 3.50
N LEU A 280 -9.35 19.93 3.89
CA LEU A 280 -10.43 19.34 3.10
C LEU A 280 -10.65 20.10 1.79
N LEU A 281 -10.53 21.44 1.81
CA LEU A 281 -10.58 22.28 0.61
C LEU A 281 -9.38 22.01 -0.31
N GLU A 282 -8.18 21.89 0.25
CA GLU A 282 -6.96 21.58 -0.49
C GLU A 282 -7.05 20.22 -1.18
N ARG A 283 -7.50 19.18 -0.45
CA ARG A 283 -7.70 17.83 -0.99
C ARG A 283 -8.71 17.82 -2.13
N ALA A 284 -9.87 18.47 -1.95
CA ALA A 284 -10.90 18.53 -2.98
C ALA A 284 -10.40 19.24 -4.25
N LEU A 285 -9.70 20.36 -4.11
CA LEU A 285 -9.16 21.10 -5.25
C LEU A 285 -8.11 20.28 -6.01
N ARG A 286 -7.23 19.55 -5.30
CA ARG A 286 -6.23 18.67 -5.93
C ARG A 286 -6.88 17.52 -6.70
N LEU A 287 -7.88 16.87 -6.11
CA LEU A 287 -8.61 15.76 -6.74
C LEU A 287 -9.36 16.18 -8.00
N GLU A 288 -9.90 17.39 -8.02
CA GLU A 288 -10.60 17.92 -9.20
C GLU A 288 -9.60 18.44 -10.26
N ASN A 289 -8.34 18.73 -9.88
CA ASN A 289 -7.29 19.26 -10.78
C ASN A 289 -6.56 18.20 -11.62
N ASP A 290 -6.79 16.91 -11.37
CA ASP A 290 -6.14 15.80 -12.11
C ASP A 290 -6.60 15.70 -13.58
N LYS A 291 -7.47 16.61 -14.04
CA LYS A 291 -7.88 16.74 -15.44
C LYS A 291 -7.04 17.71 -16.27
N GLU A 292 -6.32 18.65 -15.65
CA GLU A 292 -5.26 19.51 -16.24
C GLU A 292 -4.82 20.54 -15.17
N ALA A 293 -3.54 20.54 -14.77
CA ALA A 293 -3.05 21.14 -13.52
C ALA A 293 -3.09 22.69 -13.39
N ALA A 294 -3.89 23.39 -14.17
CA ALA A 294 -4.01 24.85 -14.10
C ALA A 294 -5.42 25.39 -14.44
N GLU A 295 -6.44 24.53 -14.50
CA GLU A 295 -7.77 24.94 -14.94
C GLU A 295 -8.61 25.47 -13.77
N TRP A 296 -9.35 26.55 -14.03
CA TRP A 296 -10.31 27.12 -13.10
C TRP A 296 -11.50 26.16 -12.94
N GLN A 297 -11.81 25.77 -11.70
CA GLN A 297 -12.86 24.80 -11.41
C GLN A 297 -14.14 25.48 -10.91
N HIS A 298 -15.30 24.92 -11.20
CA HIS A 298 -16.57 25.45 -10.68
C HIS A 298 -16.64 25.28 -9.16
N ALA A 299 -16.88 26.37 -8.43
CA ALA A 299 -17.01 26.33 -6.97
C ALA A 299 -18.11 25.36 -6.49
N SER A 300 -19.17 25.16 -7.29
CA SER A 300 -20.22 24.18 -7.00
C SER A 300 -19.75 22.72 -7.14
N ALA A 301 -18.84 22.41 -8.08
CA ALA A 301 -18.28 21.08 -8.27
C ALA A 301 -17.36 20.72 -7.10
N VAL A 302 -16.45 21.63 -6.74
CA VAL A 302 -15.56 21.46 -5.58
C VAL A 302 -16.35 21.36 -4.28
N LYS A 303 -17.38 22.19 -4.07
CA LYS A 303 -18.28 22.05 -2.91
C LYS A 303 -18.96 20.69 -2.85
N SER A 304 -19.41 20.19 -4.00
CA SER A 304 -20.05 18.87 -4.08
C SER A 304 -19.04 17.77 -3.74
N LEU A 305 -17.81 17.88 -4.23
CA LEU A 305 -16.72 16.97 -3.91
C LEU A 305 -16.37 17.01 -2.41
N ILE A 306 -16.22 18.20 -1.82
CA ILE A 306 -15.98 18.37 -0.36
C ILE A 306 -17.05 17.66 0.46
N LYS A 307 -18.33 17.82 0.09
CA LYS A 307 -19.44 17.15 0.79
C LYS A 307 -19.47 15.64 0.59
N ARG A 308 -18.88 15.13 -0.49
CA ARG A 308 -18.68 13.68 -0.66
C ARG A 308 -17.50 13.18 0.16
N LEU A 309 -16.39 13.95 0.24
CA LEU A 309 -15.21 13.62 1.04
C LEU A 309 -15.49 13.61 2.55
N ASP A 310 -16.27 14.58 3.02
CA ASP A 310 -16.75 14.70 4.39
C ASP A 310 -18.22 15.19 4.40
N PRO A 311 -19.20 14.29 4.58
CA PRO A 311 -20.62 14.66 4.67
C PRO A 311 -20.97 15.55 5.87
N SER A 312 -20.12 15.61 6.90
CA SER A 312 -20.31 16.50 8.05
C SER A 312 -19.91 17.95 7.76
N PHE A 313 -19.21 18.18 6.63
CA PHE A 313 -18.81 19.51 6.21
C PHE A 313 -20.01 20.46 6.07
N SER A 314 -19.94 21.55 6.83
CA SER A 314 -20.93 22.61 6.83
C SER A 314 -20.21 23.94 7.04
N GLU A 315 -20.31 24.81 6.05
CA GLU A 315 -19.64 26.11 6.08
C GLU A 315 -20.18 26.96 7.23
N LYS A 316 -21.47 26.78 7.58
CA LYS A 316 -22.11 27.42 8.73
C LYS A 316 -21.54 26.95 10.06
N THR A 317 -21.24 25.66 10.18
CA THR A 317 -20.64 25.08 11.39
C THR A 317 -19.21 25.59 11.57
N LEU A 318 -18.52 25.87 10.47
CA LEU A 318 -17.21 26.52 10.43
C LEU A 318 -17.28 28.06 10.54
N GLY A 319 -18.47 28.65 10.71
CA GLY A 319 -18.65 30.09 10.93
C GLY A 319 -18.80 30.96 9.67
N HIS A 320 -18.93 30.36 8.48
CA HIS A 320 -19.08 31.06 7.20
C HIS A 320 -20.55 31.09 6.74
N LYS A 321 -20.96 32.19 6.10
CA LYS A 321 -22.35 32.37 5.64
C LYS A 321 -22.64 31.61 4.34
N SER A 322 -21.62 31.39 3.52
CA SER A 322 -21.69 30.68 2.25
C SER A 322 -20.38 29.92 1.97
N PHE A 323 -20.40 29.03 0.96
CA PHE A 323 -19.19 28.35 0.51
C PHE A 323 -18.14 29.32 -0.02
N THR A 324 -18.60 30.33 -0.74
CA THR A 324 -17.75 31.41 -1.25
C THR A 324 -17.07 32.17 -0.11
N ASP A 325 -17.77 32.43 1.01
CA ASP A 325 -17.17 33.07 2.20
C ASP A 325 -16.14 32.16 2.89
N PHE A 326 -16.37 30.84 2.87
CA PHE A 326 -15.40 29.86 3.37
C PHE A 326 -14.13 29.85 2.51
N VAL A 327 -14.25 29.83 1.18
CA VAL A 327 -13.09 29.89 0.27
C VAL A 327 -12.32 31.22 0.43
N LYS A 328 -13.02 32.37 0.55
CA LYS A 328 -12.40 33.68 0.82
C LYS A 328 -11.58 33.72 2.11
N ALA A 329 -11.97 32.93 3.12
CA ALA A 329 -11.23 32.84 4.37
C ALA A 329 -9.95 31.98 4.26
N HIS A 330 -9.78 31.24 3.16
CA HIS A 330 -8.64 30.36 2.89
C HIS A 330 -7.83 30.78 1.64
N PRO A 331 -7.39 32.05 1.53
CA PRO A 331 -6.70 32.54 0.33
C PRO A 331 -5.32 31.92 0.11
N LYS A 332 -4.78 31.21 1.11
CA LYS A 332 -3.53 30.45 1.00
C LYS A 332 -3.71 29.08 0.34
N VAL A 333 -4.94 28.59 0.27
CA VAL A 333 -5.28 27.27 -0.29
C VAL A 333 -5.91 27.41 -1.67
N ALA A 334 -6.77 28.43 -1.84
CA ALA A 334 -7.56 28.59 -3.04
C ALA A 334 -7.58 30.05 -3.54
N GLU A 335 -7.36 30.23 -4.84
CA GLU A 335 -7.67 31.46 -5.56
C GLU A 335 -9.12 31.40 -6.08
N MET A 336 -9.76 32.55 -6.20
CA MET A 336 -11.15 32.64 -6.65
C MET A 336 -11.38 33.77 -7.63
N ASP A 337 -12.13 33.48 -8.70
CA ASP A 337 -12.61 34.43 -9.69
C ASP A 337 -14.14 34.54 -9.63
N GLU A 338 -14.61 35.77 -9.39
CA GLU A 338 -16.02 36.16 -9.33
C GLU A 338 -16.41 37.09 -10.50
N SER A 339 -15.56 37.21 -11.53
CA SER A 339 -15.76 38.17 -12.63
C SER A 339 -16.92 37.79 -13.57
N GLY A 340 -17.34 36.52 -13.56
CA GLY A 340 -18.45 35.99 -14.36
C GLY A 340 -19.70 35.64 -13.55
N ASN A 341 -20.74 35.16 -14.23
CA ASN A 341 -21.95 34.60 -13.59
C ASN A 341 -21.70 33.29 -12.83
N ILE A 342 -20.50 32.71 -12.98
CA ILE A 342 -20.08 31.46 -12.39
C ILE A 342 -18.86 31.75 -11.54
N VAL A 343 -18.91 31.31 -10.28
CA VAL A 343 -17.76 31.42 -9.37
C VAL A 343 -16.79 30.28 -9.67
N LEU A 344 -15.56 30.64 -10.00
CA LEU A 344 -14.49 29.71 -10.31
C LEU A 344 -13.42 29.75 -9.21
N ILE A 345 -12.85 28.60 -8.87
CA ILE A 345 -11.80 28.47 -7.87
C ILE A 345 -10.70 27.54 -8.39
N ARG A 346 -9.46 27.76 -7.95
CA ARG A 346 -8.32 26.89 -8.25
C ARG A 346 -7.38 26.83 -7.06
N LEU A 347 -6.50 25.83 -7.04
CA LEU A 347 -5.44 25.76 -6.03
C LEU A 347 -4.58 27.04 -6.10
N ALA A 348 -4.31 27.67 -4.97
CA ALA A 348 -3.38 28.80 -4.92
C ALA A 348 -1.96 28.30 -5.27
N ALA A 349 -1.23 29.05 -6.11
CA ALA A 349 0.16 28.72 -6.38
C ALA A 349 0.97 28.85 -5.07
N ASP A 350 1.75 27.82 -4.73
CA ASP A 350 2.62 27.84 -3.55
C ASP A 350 3.52 29.10 -3.60
N GLY A 351 3.29 30.02 -2.66
CA GLY A 351 4.03 31.27 -2.52
C GLY A 351 5.30 31.13 -1.67
#